data_AF-A0A812JJK7-F1
#
_entry.id   AF-A0A812JJK7-F1
#
_cell.length_a   1.000
_cell.length_b   1.000
_cell.length_c   1.000
_cell.angle_alpha   90.00
_cell.angle_beta   90.00
_cell.angle_gamma   90.00
#
_symmetry.space_group_name_H-M   'P 1'
#
loop_
_entity.id
_entity.type
_entity.pdbx_description
1 polymer ?
#
loop_
_entity_poly.entity_id
_entity_poly.type
_entity_poly.pdbx_seq_one_letter_code
_entity_poly.pdbx_strand_id
1 'polypeptide(L)'
;MASASDWDDVLGEELRASYQLGEDILACEAERTPSTCDHVTACGELPGVKPATWWAVLLKAAGTDLGYESAGVSTSQSPRLQVVSGCTGCSAESFVLKGLRIDFDLISASESNDQYQQFLKANHREHIRHLHATVQGQLHPKGPCVFCADAGVACEEFSGKGAPQVVDVMVTGSPCDPFSVQRAKRFQTGAVKDHVAYKVTMSSVVSMYLKYQPHVGVLEQVMGFTYPLDVTTDETPYQRPGRDVYCLI
;
A
#
# COMPACT_ATOMS: atom_id res chain seq x y z
N MET A 1 -10.44 -27.52 -22.40
CA MET A 1 -10.86 -26.11 -22.57
C MET A 1 -11.41 -25.67 -21.23
N ALA A 2 -10.61 -24.95 -20.44
CA ALA A 2 -11.05 -24.41 -19.15
C ALA A 2 -11.88 -23.16 -19.42
N SER A 3 -13.08 -23.06 -18.83
CA SER A 3 -13.90 -21.86 -18.91
C SER A 3 -13.18 -20.72 -18.21
N ALA A 4 -12.99 -19.59 -18.90
CA ALA A 4 -12.57 -18.34 -18.29
C ALA A 4 -13.48 -18.04 -17.08
N SER A 5 -12.86 -17.71 -15.95
CA SER A 5 -13.49 -17.69 -14.63
C SER A 5 -14.29 -16.40 -14.38
N ASP A 6 -15.41 -16.56 -13.70
CA ASP A 6 -16.27 -15.66 -12.89
C ASP A 6 -15.71 -14.24 -12.52
N TRP A 7 -14.39 -14.12 -12.35
CA TRP A 7 -13.71 -12.86 -12.05
C TRP A 7 -13.73 -11.83 -13.20
N ASP A 8 -13.70 -12.27 -14.46
CA ASP A 8 -13.74 -11.35 -15.60
C ASP A 8 -15.12 -10.66 -15.71
N ASP A 9 -16.19 -11.31 -15.25
CA ASP A 9 -17.56 -10.76 -15.24
C ASP A 9 -17.75 -9.76 -14.09
N VAL A 10 -17.24 -10.06 -12.89
CA VAL A 10 -17.26 -9.13 -11.73
C VAL A 10 -16.47 -7.86 -12.05
N LEU A 11 -15.26 -7.99 -12.61
CA LEU A 11 -14.45 -6.84 -13.00
C LEU A 11 -15.07 -6.09 -14.18
N GLY A 12 -15.70 -6.79 -15.13
CA GLY A 12 -16.34 -6.21 -16.31
C GLY A 12 -17.54 -5.32 -15.98
N GLU A 13 -18.39 -5.72 -15.04
CA GLU A 13 -19.53 -4.91 -14.59
C GLU A 13 -19.09 -3.71 -13.73
N GLU A 14 -18.07 -3.87 -12.89
CA GLU A 14 -17.53 -2.77 -12.07
C GLU A 14 -16.72 -1.75 -12.89
N LEU A 15 -16.00 -2.18 -13.92
CA LEU A 15 -15.31 -1.27 -14.85
C LEU A 15 -16.30 -0.40 -15.63
N ARG A 16 -17.46 -0.95 -16.04
CA ARG A 16 -18.52 -0.16 -16.72
C ARG A 16 -19.15 0.87 -15.78
N ALA A 17 -19.39 0.51 -14.51
CA ALA A 17 -19.86 1.46 -13.49
C ALA A 17 -18.82 2.56 -13.20
N SER A 18 -17.53 2.23 -13.27
CA SER A 18 -16.42 3.16 -13.02
C SER A 18 -16.21 4.17 -14.16
N TYR A 19 -16.57 3.83 -15.40
CA TYR A 19 -16.57 4.80 -16.52
C TYR A 19 -17.64 5.90 -16.35
N GLN A 20 -18.76 5.58 -15.68
CA GLN A 20 -19.76 6.58 -15.29
C GLN A 20 -19.23 7.48 -14.16
N LEU A 21 -18.46 6.90 -13.21
CA LEU A 21 -17.83 7.60 -12.09
C LEU A 21 -16.65 8.50 -12.51
N GLY A 22 -16.02 8.22 -13.65
CA GLY A 22 -14.93 9.04 -14.20
C GLY A 22 -15.34 10.46 -14.58
N GLU A 23 -16.61 10.68 -14.95
CA GLU A 23 -17.13 12.04 -15.15
C GLU A 23 -17.46 12.75 -13.83
N ASP A 24 -17.80 12.01 -12.77
CA ASP A 24 -18.05 12.55 -11.43
C ASP A 24 -16.76 12.85 -10.65
N ILE A 25 -15.68 12.09 -10.88
CA ILE A 25 -14.36 12.29 -10.22
C ILE A 25 -13.65 13.55 -10.72
N LEU A 26 -13.87 13.96 -11.98
CA LEU A 26 -13.39 15.26 -12.47
C LEU A 26 -14.17 16.44 -11.85
N ALA A 27 -15.34 16.18 -11.27
CA ALA A 27 -16.16 17.16 -10.55
C ALA A 27 -16.01 17.09 -9.01
N CYS A 28 -15.41 16.03 -8.47
CA CYS A 28 -15.19 15.84 -7.04
C CYS A 28 -13.74 16.17 -6.66
N GLU A 29 -13.51 17.34 -6.05
CA GLU A 29 -12.52 17.40 -4.97
C GLU A 29 -12.86 16.24 -4.02
N ALA A 30 -11.88 15.40 -3.66
CA ALA A 30 -12.09 14.17 -2.90
C ALA A 30 -12.87 14.40 -1.58
N GLU A 31 -14.20 14.43 -1.65
CA GLU A 31 -15.07 14.55 -0.49
C GLU A 31 -15.25 13.17 0.14
N ARG A 32 -14.75 13.10 1.37
CA ARG A 32 -14.87 11.97 2.29
C ARG A 32 -16.33 11.52 2.40
N THR A 33 -16.56 10.22 2.29
CA THR A 33 -17.82 9.62 2.76
C THR A 33 -17.81 9.61 4.29
N PRO A 34 -18.78 10.26 4.99
CA PRO A 34 -18.86 10.16 6.44
C PRO A 34 -19.42 8.78 6.82
N SER A 35 -18.58 7.91 7.37
CA SER A 35 -19.00 6.66 8.00
C SER A 35 -19.45 6.93 9.44
N THR A 36 -20.74 7.21 9.63
CA THR A 36 -21.37 7.09 10.96
C THR A 36 -21.71 5.62 11.19
N CYS A 37 -20.81 4.89 11.85
CA CYS A 37 -21.06 3.50 12.26
C CYS A 37 -20.62 3.31 13.71
N ASP A 38 -21.35 3.94 14.63
CA ASP A 38 -21.43 3.43 15.99
C ASP A 38 -22.24 2.13 15.93
N HIS A 39 -21.71 1.07 16.56
CA HIS A 39 -22.21 -0.32 16.60
C HIS A 39 -21.55 -1.30 15.61
N VAL A 40 -20.31 -1.67 15.92
CA VAL A 40 -19.70 -2.93 15.44
C VAL A 40 -20.39 -4.10 16.14
N THR A 41 -21.40 -4.67 15.48
CA THR A 41 -21.89 -6.02 15.77
C THR A 41 -21.42 -6.91 14.61
N ALA A 42 -20.83 -8.06 14.95
CA ALA A 42 -20.25 -9.10 14.10
C ALA A 42 -20.45 -8.96 12.58
N CYS A 43 -19.32 -8.98 11.82
CA CYS A 43 -19.26 -9.05 10.36
C CYS A 43 -20.06 -10.24 9.79
N GLY A 44 -21.37 -10.05 9.64
CA GLY A 44 -22.14 -10.69 8.59
C GLY A 44 -21.98 -9.87 7.32
N GLU A 45 -21.75 -10.54 6.20
CA GLU A 45 -21.76 -9.92 4.88
C GLU A 45 -23.04 -9.08 4.73
N LEU A 46 -22.92 -7.76 4.71
CA LEU A 46 -24.05 -6.89 4.40
C LEU A 46 -24.37 -7.06 2.91
N PRO A 47 -25.56 -7.58 2.54
CA PRO A 47 -25.92 -7.75 1.15
C PRO A 47 -25.91 -6.38 0.44
N GLY A 48 -25.03 -6.23 -0.56
CA GLY A 48 -25.02 -5.06 -1.44
C GLY A 48 -23.97 -3.98 -1.15
N VAL A 49 -23.07 -4.16 -0.17
CA VAL A 49 -21.91 -3.27 -0.05
C VAL A 49 -20.87 -3.69 -1.08
N LYS A 50 -20.83 -3.00 -2.22
CA LYS A 50 -19.77 -3.20 -3.22
C LYS A 50 -18.43 -2.73 -2.64
N PRO A 51 -17.33 -3.47 -2.87
CA PRO A 51 -15.99 -3.01 -2.51
C PRO A 51 -15.75 -1.60 -3.08
N ALA A 52 -15.20 -0.71 -2.27
CA ALA A 52 -14.89 0.63 -2.73
C ALA A 52 -13.70 0.55 -3.73
N THR A 53 -13.97 0.70 -5.03
CA THR A 53 -12.98 0.58 -6.13
C THR A 53 -12.37 1.92 -6.55
N TRP A 54 -12.65 3.01 -5.83
CA TRP A 54 -12.14 4.35 -6.16
C TRP A 54 -10.61 4.40 -6.26
N TRP A 55 -9.90 3.64 -5.44
CA TRP A 55 -8.44 3.56 -5.48
C TRP A 55 -7.94 2.93 -6.79
N ALA A 56 -8.69 2.00 -7.38
CA ALA A 56 -8.34 1.38 -8.66
C ALA A 56 -8.48 2.39 -9.80
N VAL A 57 -9.47 3.30 -9.71
CA VAL A 57 -9.63 4.41 -10.64
C VAL A 57 -8.46 5.39 -10.53
N LEU A 58 -8.05 5.77 -9.31
CA LEU A 58 -6.88 6.63 -9.10
C LEU A 58 -5.59 6.00 -9.61
N LEU A 59 -5.37 4.71 -9.34
CA LEU A 59 -4.21 3.98 -9.87
C LEU A 59 -4.22 3.93 -11.39
N LYS A 60 -5.39 3.72 -12.00
CA LYS A 60 -5.52 3.70 -13.47
C LYS A 60 -5.25 5.09 -14.08
N ALA A 61 -5.76 6.16 -13.45
CA ALA A 61 -5.51 7.53 -13.89
C ALA A 61 -4.03 7.90 -13.78
N ALA A 62 -3.41 7.68 -12.60
CA ALA A 62 -1.99 7.92 -12.40
C ALA A 62 -1.11 7.04 -13.31
N GLY A 63 -1.52 5.80 -13.55
CA GLY A 63 -0.88 4.92 -14.53
C GLY A 63 -0.93 5.52 -15.94
N THR A 64 -2.07 6.06 -16.34
CA THR A 64 -2.22 6.71 -17.65
C THR A 64 -1.29 7.92 -17.79
N ASP A 65 -1.18 8.76 -16.75
CA ASP A 65 -0.26 9.91 -16.72
C ASP A 65 1.21 9.51 -16.83
N LEU A 66 1.55 8.32 -16.31
CA LEU A 66 2.88 7.72 -16.42
C LEU A 66 3.11 6.96 -17.74
N GLY A 67 2.12 6.91 -18.64
CA GLY A 67 2.21 6.23 -19.94
C GLY A 67 1.83 4.75 -19.92
N TYR A 68 1.19 4.26 -18.86
CA TYR A 68 0.62 2.91 -18.81
C TYR A 68 -0.76 2.90 -19.47
N GLU A 69 -0.85 2.44 -20.73
CA GLU A 69 -2.13 2.34 -21.43
C GLU A 69 -2.89 1.06 -21.04
N SER A 70 -4.17 1.25 -20.68
CA SER A 70 -5.08 0.15 -20.41
C SER A 70 -5.77 -0.29 -21.71
N ALA A 71 -5.36 -1.45 -22.21
CA ALA A 71 -5.89 -2.15 -23.38
C ALA A 71 -5.55 -1.54 -24.75
N GLY A 72 -4.46 -2.02 -25.36
CA GLY A 72 -4.18 -1.80 -26.78
C GLY A 72 -2.71 -1.99 -27.16
N VAL A 73 -1.80 -1.68 -26.25
CA VAL A 73 -0.37 -1.94 -26.43
C VAL A 73 -0.12 -3.42 -26.20
N SER A 74 0.55 -4.07 -27.16
CA SER A 74 1.11 -5.41 -26.95
C SER A 74 1.87 -5.39 -25.62
N THR A 75 1.42 -6.18 -24.64
CA THR A 75 1.99 -6.27 -23.28
C THR A 75 3.51 -6.50 -23.28
N SER A 76 4.08 -6.91 -24.41
CA SER A 76 5.51 -7.04 -24.63
C SER A 76 6.32 -5.73 -24.62
N GLN A 77 5.71 -4.53 -24.65
CA GLN A 77 6.46 -3.26 -24.79
C GLN A 77 6.28 -2.22 -23.68
N SER A 78 5.25 -2.31 -22.85
CA SER A 78 5.11 -1.38 -21.72
C SER A 78 6.16 -1.71 -20.65
N PRO A 79 6.82 -0.70 -20.05
CA PRO A 79 7.70 -0.95 -18.92
C PRO A 79 6.91 -1.58 -17.77
N ARG A 80 7.56 -2.38 -16.93
CA ARG A 80 6.93 -2.95 -15.73
C ARG A 80 6.90 -1.88 -14.63
N LEU A 81 5.77 -1.73 -13.96
CA LEU A 81 5.61 -0.80 -12.84
C LEU A 81 6.62 -1.13 -11.72
N GLN A 82 7.42 -0.15 -11.30
CA GLN A 82 8.41 -0.33 -10.23
C GLN A 82 7.76 0.03 -8.88
N VAL A 83 7.55 -0.97 -8.03
CA VAL A 83 6.77 -0.84 -6.79
C VAL A 83 7.64 -1.09 -5.56
N VAL A 84 7.54 -0.21 -4.57
CA VAL A 84 8.08 -0.43 -3.22
C VAL A 84 6.94 -0.71 -2.25
N SER A 85 7.12 -1.70 -1.38
CA SER A 85 6.15 -2.00 -0.32
C SER A 85 6.78 -1.94 1.07
N GLY A 86 6.11 -1.29 2.01
CA GLY A 86 6.51 -1.23 3.41
C GLY A 86 5.45 -1.83 4.31
N CYS A 87 5.82 -2.79 5.16
CA CYS A 87 4.86 -3.58 5.94
C CYS A 87 3.88 -4.34 5.02
N THR A 88 4.43 -5.13 4.09
CA THR A 88 3.68 -5.68 2.94
C THR A 88 2.62 -6.73 3.35
N GLY A 89 2.75 -7.39 4.50
CA GLY A 89 1.85 -8.45 4.93
C GLY A 89 1.84 -9.60 3.91
N CYS A 90 0.64 -9.90 3.38
CA CYS A 90 0.47 -10.87 2.30
C CYS A 90 0.70 -10.27 0.89
N SER A 91 1.17 -9.03 0.79
CA SER A 91 1.27 -8.23 -0.44
C SER A 91 -0.04 -8.12 -1.21
N ALA A 92 -1.04 -7.51 -0.58
CA ALA A 92 -2.35 -7.25 -1.20
C ALA A 92 -2.20 -6.44 -2.51
N GLU A 93 -1.25 -5.51 -2.55
CA GLU A 93 -0.89 -4.74 -3.75
C GLU A 93 -0.47 -5.63 -4.92
N SER A 94 0.24 -6.74 -4.67
CA SER A 94 0.62 -7.68 -5.73
C SER A 94 -0.61 -8.39 -6.31
N PHE A 95 -1.57 -8.81 -5.46
CA PHE A 95 -2.80 -9.43 -5.93
C PHE A 95 -3.65 -8.48 -6.76
N VAL A 96 -3.75 -7.24 -6.30
CA VAL A 96 -4.45 -6.16 -7.01
C VAL A 96 -3.83 -5.93 -8.39
N LEU A 97 -2.51 -5.74 -8.48
CA LEU A 97 -1.83 -5.48 -9.75
C LEU A 97 -1.97 -6.68 -10.71
N LYS A 98 -1.86 -7.91 -10.19
CA LYS A 98 -2.13 -9.14 -10.96
C LYS A 98 -3.58 -9.17 -11.49
N GLY A 99 -4.56 -8.86 -10.64
CA GLY A 99 -5.98 -8.83 -11.02
C GLY A 99 -6.30 -7.77 -12.07
N LEU A 100 -5.65 -6.61 -11.98
CA LEU A 100 -5.76 -5.52 -12.96
C LEU A 100 -4.93 -5.76 -14.24
N ARG A 101 -4.19 -6.88 -14.31
CA ARG A 101 -3.28 -7.23 -15.43
C ARG A 101 -2.25 -6.13 -15.70
N ILE A 102 -1.76 -5.50 -14.63
CA ILE A 102 -0.68 -4.52 -14.68
C ILE A 102 0.62 -5.27 -14.38
N ASP A 103 1.55 -5.30 -15.34
CA ASP A 103 2.87 -5.88 -15.11
C ASP A 103 3.69 -5.01 -14.15
N PHE A 104 4.29 -5.64 -13.15
CA PHE A 104 5.02 -4.95 -12.09
C PHE A 104 6.23 -5.74 -11.58
N ASP A 105 7.17 -5.01 -11.01
CA ASP A 105 8.25 -5.51 -10.17
C ASP A 105 8.14 -4.87 -8.78
N LEU A 106 8.01 -5.70 -7.75
CA LEU A 106 8.14 -5.28 -6.37
C LEU A 106 9.65 -5.19 -6.06
N ILE A 107 10.22 -4.01 -6.28
CA ILE A 107 11.67 -3.81 -6.23
C ILE A 107 12.21 -4.01 -4.82
N SER A 108 11.41 -3.67 -3.80
CA SER A 108 11.80 -3.80 -2.41
C SER A 108 10.56 -3.91 -1.53
N ALA A 109 10.56 -4.87 -0.60
CA ALA A 109 9.50 -5.10 0.36
C ALA A 109 10.03 -5.34 1.77
N SER A 110 9.25 -5.01 2.80
CA SER A 110 9.53 -5.42 4.18
C SER A 110 8.36 -6.12 4.84
N GLU A 111 8.64 -7.25 5.49
CA GLU A 111 7.69 -8.02 6.28
C GLU A 111 8.39 -8.64 7.50
N SER A 112 7.84 -8.39 8.70
CA SER A 112 8.44 -8.83 9.96
C SER A 112 7.92 -10.15 10.50
N ASN A 113 6.77 -10.59 10.02
CA ASN A 113 6.20 -11.88 10.36
C ASN A 113 6.74 -12.96 9.43
N ASP A 114 7.42 -13.96 10.00
CA ASP A 114 8.03 -15.05 9.24
C ASP A 114 7.00 -15.88 8.44
N GLN A 115 5.77 -16.04 8.92
CA GLN A 115 4.72 -16.76 8.18
C GLN A 115 4.31 -16.00 6.91
N TYR A 116 4.19 -14.68 7.00
CA TYR A 116 3.94 -13.85 5.83
C TYR A 116 5.13 -13.80 4.90
N GLN A 117 6.37 -13.74 5.40
CA GLN A 117 7.55 -13.90 4.55
C GLN A 117 7.53 -15.22 3.78
N GLN A 118 7.20 -16.34 4.44
CA GLN A 118 7.06 -17.65 3.77
C GLN A 118 5.99 -17.63 2.69
N PHE A 119 4.83 -17.03 2.98
CA PHE A 119 3.76 -16.83 2.01
C PHE A 119 4.25 -16.04 0.79
N LEU A 120 4.98 -14.94 0.99
CA LEU A 120 5.54 -14.13 -0.09
C LEU A 120 6.55 -14.92 -0.93
N LYS A 121 7.41 -15.74 -0.31
CA LYS A 121 8.35 -16.60 -1.05
C LYS A 121 7.61 -17.63 -1.91
N ALA A 122 6.47 -18.12 -1.45
CA ALA A 122 5.72 -19.14 -2.17
C ALA A 122 4.89 -18.56 -3.34
N ASN A 123 4.37 -17.33 -3.21
CA ASN A 123 3.36 -16.79 -4.13
C ASN A 123 3.82 -15.62 -5.01
N HIS A 124 4.93 -14.96 -4.67
CA HIS A 124 5.36 -13.72 -5.32
C HIS A 124 6.87 -13.67 -5.59
N ARG A 125 7.59 -14.80 -5.53
CA ARG A 125 9.05 -14.84 -5.65
C ARG A 125 9.57 -14.24 -6.95
N GLU A 126 8.80 -14.39 -8.02
CA GLU A 126 9.06 -13.92 -9.37
C GLU A 126 8.88 -12.40 -9.54
N HIS A 127 8.13 -11.75 -8.64
CA HIS A 127 7.88 -10.31 -8.68
C HIS A 127 8.67 -9.54 -7.63
N ILE A 128 9.05 -10.18 -6.52
CA ILE A 128 9.77 -9.53 -5.42
C ILE A 128 11.28 -9.68 -5.62
N ARG A 129 11.98 -8.57 -5.84
CA ARG A 129 13.44 -8.55 -6.00
C ARG A 129 14.15 -8.62 -4.66
N HIS A 130 13.78 -7.73 -3.73
CA HIS A 130 14.36 -7.64 -2.40
C HIS A 130 13.26 -7.74 -1.33
N LEU A 131 13.42 -8.67 -0.39
CA LEU A 131 12.54 -8.83 0.77
C LEU A 131 13.36 -8.64 2.05
N HIS A 132 12.96 -7.74 2.92
CA HIS A 132 13.62 -7.47 4.20
C HIS A 132 12.74 -7.91 5.37
N ALA A 133 13.38 -8.38 6.44
CA ALA A 133 12.66 -8.77 7.66
C ALA A 133 12.09 -7.56 8.44
N THR A 134 12.54 -6.34 8.16
CA THR A 134 12.05 -5.13 8.84
C THR A 134 12.10 -3.93 7.90
N VAL A 135 11.25 -2.93 8.17
CA VAL A 135 11.32 -1.62 7.48
C VAL A 135 12.69 -0.97 7.68
N GLN A 136 13.29 -1.10 8.86
CA GLN A 136 14.61 -0.53 9.14
C GLN A 136 15.70 -1.23 8.31
N GLY A 137 15.60 -2.56 8.14
CA GLY A 137 16.44 -3.30 7.20
C GLY A 137 16.31 -2.75 5.80
N GLN A 138 15.09 -2.58 5.31
CA GLN A 138 14.81 -2.01 3.98
C GLN A 138 15.34 -0.58 3.81
N LEU A 139 15.27 0.25 4.85
CA LEU A 139 15.83 1.61 4.84
C LEU A 139 17.35 1.63 4.82
N HIS A 140 18.02 0.63 5.40
CA HIS A 140 19.46 0.61 5.53
C HIS A 140 20.15 0.22 4.20
N PRO A 141 21.18 0.95 3.74
CA PRO A 141 21.89 0.64 2.48
C PRO A 141 22.52 -0.77 2.45
N LYS A 142 22.78 -1.36 3.61
CA LYS A 142 23.29 -2.73 3.76
C LYS A 142 22.32 -3.62 4.53
N GLY A 143 21.03 -3.31 4.45
CA GLY A 143 20.00 -4.11 5.07
C GLY A 143 20.06 -5.56 4.61
N PRO A 144 19.90 -6.55 5.51
CA PRO A 144 19.82 -7.93 5.07
C PRO A 144 18.57 -8.12 4.20
N CYS A 145 18.77 -8.63 2.99
CA CYS A 145 17.70 -9.12 2.13
C CYS A 145 17.57 -10.63 2.33
N VAL A 146 16.39 -11.08 2.72
CA VAL A 146 16.03 -12.48 2.93
C VAL A 146 16.29 -13.30 1.67
N PHE A 147 15.90 -12.79 0.50
CA PHE A 147 16.08 -13.53 -0.77
C PHE A 147 17.54 -13.63 -1.21
N CYS A 148 18.33 -12.57 -1.03
CA CYS A 148 19.75 -12.61 -1.34
C CYS A 148 20.51 -13.52 -0.36
N ALA A 149 20.14 -13.48 0.92
CA ALA A 149 20.69 -14.37 1.94
C ALA A 149 20.39 -15.85 1.64
N ASP A 150 19.14 -16.18 1.29
CA ASP A 150 18.73 -17.54 0.90
C ASP A 150 19.49 -18.04 -0.33
N ALA A 151 19.77 -17.14 -1.29
CA ALA A 151 20.52 -17.45 -2.50
C ALA A 151 22.05 -17.45 -2.31
N GLY A 152 22.56 -17.05 -1.13
CA GLY A 152 23.99 -16.96 -0.87
C GLY A 152 24.71 -15.89 -1.70
N VAL A 153 24.00 -14.84 -2.13
CA VAL A 153 24.56 -13.75 -2.94
C VAL A 153 24.57 -12.42 -2.18
N ALA A 154 25.49 -11.53 -2.53
CA ALA A 154 25.49 -10.18 -2.00
C ALA A 154 24.22 -9.43 -2.45
N CYS A 155 23.61 -8.67 -1.54
CA CYS A 155 22.46 -7.83 -1.90
C CYS A 155 22.93 -6.61 -2.69
N GLU A 156 22.47 -6.48 -3.93
CA GLU A 156 22.90 -5.41 -4.84
C GLU A 156 21.96 -4.20 -4.89
N GLU A 157 20.85 -4.21 -4.15
CA GLU A 157 19.82 -3.15 -4.13
C GLU A 157 20.42 -1.74 -4.01
N PHE A 158 21.46 -1.58 -3.19
CA PHE A 158 22.16 -0.31 -2.95
C PHE A 158 23.64 -0.37 -3.33
N SER A 159 24.03 -1.27 -4.25
CA SER A 159 25.43 -1.40 -4.66
C SER A 159 26.01 -0.12 -5.28
N GLY A 160 25.17 0.89 -5.60
CA GLY A 160 25.57 2.17 -6.19
C GLY A 160 26.12 2.01 -7.61
N LYS A 161 26.08 0.80 -8.17
CA LYS A 161 26.58 0.46 -9.50
C LYS A 161 25.53 0.62 -10.60
N GLY A 162 24.34 1.08 -10.26
CA GLY A 162 23.24 1.36 -11.20
C GLY A 162 22.75 2.79 -11.12
N ALA A 163 22.01 3.22 -12.14
CA ALA A 163 21.25 4.47 -12.09
C ALA A 163 20.28 4.45 -10.90
N PRO A 164 19.91 5.63 -10.33
CA PRO A 164 18.87 5.70 -9.31
C PRO A 164 17.63 4.94 -9.78
N GLN A 165 17.17 3.98 -8.98
CA GLN A 165 16.00 3.21 -9.33
C GLN A 165 14.76 4.10 -9.17
N VAL A 166 14.07 4.37 -10.26
CA VAL A 166 12.81 5.12 -10.25
C VAL A 166 11.76 4.24 -9.58
N VAL A 167 11.01 4.82 -8.64
CA VAL A 167 9.89 4.18 -7.97
C VAL A 167 8.61 4.82 -8.45
N ASP A 168 7.78 4.05 -9.16
CA ASP A 168 6.52 4.56 -9.67
C ASP A 168 5.49 4.64 -8.55
N VAL A 169 5.33 3.55 -7.80
CA VAL A 169 4.34 3.44 -6.74
C VAL A 169 5.00 2.93 -5.46
N MET A 170 4.63 3.53 -4.34
CA MET A 170 4.98 3.02 -3.04
C MET A 170 3.73 2.79 -2.21
N VAL A 171 3.56 1.56 -1.71
CA VAL A 171 2.44 1.16 -0.85
C VAL A 171 2.95 0.92 0.56
N THR A 172 2.25 1.46 1.56
CA THR A 172 2.54 1.18 2.98
C THR A 172 1.29 0.91 3.77
N GLY A 173 1.30 -0.15 4.59
CA GLY A 173 0.25 -0.49 5.55
C GLY A 173 0.86 -0.62 6.94
N SER A 174 1.04 0.50 7.62
CA SER A 174 1.82 0.52 8.86
C SER A 174 1.01 0.01 10.06
N PRO A 175 1.65 -0.53 11.13
CA PRO A 175 0.93 -1.10 12.26
C PRO A 175 -0.15 -0.17 12.84
N CYS A 176 -1.39 -0.65 12.89
CA CYS A 176 -2.55 0.16 13.25
C CYS A 176 -2.85 0.21 14.77
N ASP A 177 -2.38 -0.77 15.54
CA ASP A 177 -2.56 -0.88 17.00
C ASP A 177 -2.40 0.42 17.79
N PRO A 178 -1.33 1.24 17.60
CA PRO A 178 -1.18 2.50 18.33
C PRO A 178 -2.37 3.44 18.14
N PHE A 179 -2.96 3.44 16.94
CA PHE A 179 -3.99 4.37 16.49
C PHE A 179 -5.41 3.79 16.53
N SER A 180 -5.57 2.47 16.72
CA SER A 180 -6.88 1.81 16.69
C SER A 180 -7.81 2.28 17.81
N VAL A 181 -9.01 2.76 17.44
CA VAL A 181 -10.08 3.15 18.38
C VAL A 181 -10.56 1.99 19.25
N GLN A 182 -10.32 0.75 18.82
CA GLN A 182 -10.67 -0.46 19.55
C GLN A 182 -9.69 -0.76 20.70
N ARG A 183 -8.50 -0.13 20.71
CA ARG A 183 -7.52 -0.31 21.79
C ARG A 183 -7.94 0.51 23.01
N ALA A 184 -8.42 -0.16 24.07
CA ALA A 184 -8.94 0.49 25.28
C ALA A 184 -8.00 1.54 25.90
N LYS A 185 -6.68 1.32 25.82
CA LYS A 185 -5.68 2.26 26.38
C LYS A 185 -5.39 3.47 25.49
N ARG A 186 -5.88 3.52 24.25
CA ARG A 186 -5.54 4.58 23.29
C ARG A 186 -5.84 5.98 23.82
N PHE A 187 -6.94 6.14 24.56
CA PHE A 187 -7.40 7.42 25.08
C PHE A 187 -6.77 7.80 26.43
N GLN A 188 -5.68 7.14 26.83
CA GLN A 188 -4.87 7.56 27.97
C GLN A 188 -3.77 8.52 27.49
N THR A 189 -3.47 9.56 28.27
CA THR A 189 -2.36 10.48 28.01
C THR A 189 -1.06 9.70 27.75
N GLY A 190 -0.37 10.02 26.66
CA GLY A 190 0.87 9.37 26.19
C GLY A 190 0.70 8.02 25.49
N ALA A 191 -0.45 7.35 25.59
CA ALA A 191 -0.57 5.94 25.22
C ALA A 191 -0.37 5.63 23.73
N VAL A 192 -0.60 6.60 22.83
CA VAL A 192 -0.31 6.45 21.40
C VAL A 192 1.19 6.53 21.15
N LYS A 193 1.86 7.59 21.66
CA LYS A 193 3.29 7.85 21.47
C LYS A 193 4.17 6.80 22.17
N ASP A 194 3.72 6.27 23.30
CA ASP A 194 4.44 5.25 24.08
C ASP A 194 4.31 3.82 23.52
N HIS A 195 3.46 3.61 22.52
CA HIS A 195 3.31 2.29 21.90
C HIS A 195 4.55 1.91 21.08
N VAL A 196 5.02 0.65 21.21
CA VAL A 196 6.25 0.18 20.54
C VAL A 196 6.22 0.36 19.02
N ALA A 197 5.05 0.23 18.40
CA ALA A 197 4.88 0.34 16.96
C ALA A 197 4.75 1.79 16.46
N TYR A 198 4.58 2.79 17.36
CA TYR A 198 4.39 4.19 16.97
C TYR A 198 5.52 4.70 16.07
N LYS A 199 6.78 4.36 16.38
CA LYS A 199 7.94 4.80 15.61
C LYS A 199 8.01 4.20 14.20
N VAL A 200 7.41 3.04 13.97
CA VAL A 200 7.36 2.43 12.64
C VAL A 200 6.54 3.34 11.71
N THR A 201 5.31 3.65 12.10
CA THR A 201 4.41 4.53 11.35
C THR A 201 4.90 5.96 11.29
N MET A 202 5.32 6.52 12.44
CA MET A 202 5.59 7.95 12.52
C MET A 202 6.96 8.36 12.00
N SER A 203 7.94 7.45 12.00
CA SER A 203 9.30 7.77 11.56
C SER A 203 9.77 6.89 10.40
N SER A 204 9.56 5.58 10.48
CA SER A 204 10.16 4.65 9.51
C SER A 204 9.45 4.75 8.16
N VAL A 205 8.12 4.75 8.13
CA VAL A 205 7.34 4.92 6.89
C VAL A 205 7.65 6.26 6.22
N VAL A 206 7.71 7.36 6.97
CA VAL A 206 8.11 8.67 6.42
C VAL A 206 9.51 8.61 5.83
N SER A 207 10.46 7.97 6.53
CA SER A 207 11.82 7.81 6.02
C SER A 207 11.84 7.02 4.71
N MET A 208 10.92 6.08 4.51
CA MET A 208 10.83 5.36 3.24
C MET A 208 10.34 6.28 2.12
N TYR A 209 9.29 7.06 2.32
CA TYR A 209 8.82 8.03 1.32
C TYR A 209 9.92 9.05 0.96
N LEU A 210 10.69 9.51 1.95
CA LEU A 210 11.84 10.39 1.71
C LEU A 210 12.98 9.71 0.96
N LYS A 211 13.25 8.43 1.26
CA LYS A 211 14.30 7.63 0.64
C LYS A 211 13.98 7.29 -0.82
N TYR A 212 12.78 6.77 -1.07
CA TYR A 212 12.39 6.22 -2.37
C TYR A 212 11.81 7.28 -3.31
N GLN A 213 11.27 8.38 -2.76
CA GLN A 213 10.66 9.47 -3.54
C GLN A 213 9.73 8.96 -4.66
N PRO A 214 8.73 8.13 -4.32
CA PRO A 214 7.86 7.52 -5.32
C PRO A 214 7.05 8.60 -6.05
N HIS A 215 6.72 8.36 -7.33
CA HIS A 215 5.79 9.23 -8.06
C HIS A 215 4.40 9.22 -7.41
N VAL A 216 3.94 8.04 -6.97
CA VAL A 216 2.66 7.86 -6.28
C VAL A 216 2.88 7.17 -4.95
N GLY A 217 2.38 7.78 -3.88
CA GLY A 217 2.37 7.20 -2.54
C GLY A 217 0.97 6.76 -2.13
N VAL A 218 0.84 5.51 -1.68
CA VAL A 218 -0.37 4.95 -1.07
C VAL A 218 -0.06 4.55 0.36
N LEU A 219 -0.66 5.26 1.32
CA LEU A 219 -0.60 4.92 2.74
C LEU A 219 -1.98 4.45 3.19
N GLU A 220 -2.07 3.23 3.72
CA GLU A 220 -3.24 2.71 4.43
C GLU A 220 -3.07 2.96 5.93
N GLN A 221 -4.12 3.45 6.59
CA GLN A 221 -4.22 3.57 8.04
C GLN A 221 -5.66 3.40 8.53
N VAL A 222 -5.82 3.04 9.81
CA VAL A 222 -7.13 2.97 10.46
C VAL A 222 -7.74 4.34 10.71
N MET A 223 -9.07 4.43 10.77
CA MET A 223 -9.84 5.65 11.11
C MET A 223 -9.31 6.41 12.33
N GLY A 224 -8.80 5.69 13.33
CA GLY A 224 -8.24 6.30 14.52
C GLY A 224 -6.97 7.14 14.29
N PHE A 225 -6.39 7.11 13.09
CA PHE A 225 -5.29 7.98 12.66
C PHE A 225 -5.72 9.44 12.45
N THR A 226 -7.02 9.71 12.37
CA THR A 226 -7.59 11.07 12.27
C THR A 226 -7.92 11.70 13.61
N TYR A 227 -7.70 10.99 14.72
CA TYR A 227 -7.99 11.48 16.06
C TYR A 227 -6.71 12.02 16.70
N PRO A 228 -6.85 12.80 17.78
CA PRO A 228 -5.70 13.30 18.50
C PRO A 228 -4.76 12.22 19.04
N LEU A 229 -3.47 12.53 19.05
CA LEU A 229 -2.39 11.72 19.63
C LEU A 229 -2.47 11.64 21.17
N ASP A 230 -3.07 12.65 21.79
CA ASP A 230 -3.26 12.76 23.24
C ASP A 230 -4.60 13.45 23.53
N VAL A 231 -5.23 13.13 24.65
CA VAL A 231 -6.48 13.77 25.12
C VAL A 231 -6.32 15.26 25.45
N THR A 232 -5.08 15.73 25.64
CA THR A 232 -4.80 17.14 25.95
C THR A 232 -4.46 17.98 24.73
N THR A 233 -4.51 17.42 23.51
CA THR A 233 -4.11 18.11 22.28
C THR A 233 -5.11 17.82 21.16
N ASP A 234 -5.14 18.65 20.11
CA ASP A 234 -5.87 18.37 18.87
C ASP A 234 -4.94 17.85 17.75
N GLU A 235 -3.66 17.62 18.05
CA GLU A 235 -2.66 17.14 17.08
C GLU A 235 -2.98 15.70 16.67
N THR A 236 -3.26 15.50 15.38
CA THR A 236 -3.54 14.17 14.82
C THR A 236 -2.33 13.63 14.05
N PRO A 237 -2.14 12.30 13.97
CA PRO A 237 -1.12 11.70 13.09
C PRO A 237 -1.22 12.12 11.61
N TYR A 238 -2.43 12.44 11.16
CA TYR A 238 -2.76 12.89 9.80
C TYR A 238 -2.24 14.30 9.50
N GLN A 239 -2.26 15.20 10.49
CA GLN A 239 -1.77 16.57 10.36
C GLN A 239 -0.24 16.58 10.36
N ARG A 240 0.38 16.33 9.21
CA ARG A 240 1.82 16.48 9.04
C ARG A 240 2.16 17.67 8.16
N PRO A 241 3.03 18.59 8.62
CA PRO A 241 3.51 19.67 7.78
C PRO A 241 4.40 19.11 6.66
N GLY A 242 4.09 19.48 5.41
CA GLY A 242 5.01 19.33 4.28
C GLY A 242 4.73 18.14 3.35
N ARG A 243 4.11 18.49 2.21
CA ARG A 243 3.92 17.74 0.94
C ARG A 243 2.61 16.97 0.80
N ASP A 244 2.12 16.97 -0.44
CA ASP A 244 0.91 16.32 -0.93
C ASP A 244 1.08 14.80 -0.92
N VAL A 245 0.97 14.20 0.26
CA VAL A 245 0.94 12.73 0.41
C VAL A 245 -0.51 12.27 0.42
N TYR A 246 -0.83 11.49 -0.62
CA TYR A 246 -1.93 10.51 -0.74
C TYR A 246 -2.17 9.66 0.51
N CYS A 247 -2.82 10.15 1.57
CA CYS A 247 -3.18 9.31 2.72
C CYS A 247 -4.60 8.76 2.54
N LEU A 248 -4.71 7.44 2.37
CA LEU A 248 -5.99 6.73 2.29
C LEU A 248 -6.34 6.21 3.68
N ILE A 249 -7.51 6.59 4.19
CA ILE A 249 -8.06 6.15 5.48
C ILE A 249 -9.35 5.39 5.21
#